data_AF-A0A0S6WWP4-F1
#
_entry.id   AF-A0A0S6WWP4-F1
#
_cell.length_a   1.000
_cell.length_b   1.000
_cell.length_c   1.000
_cell.angle_alpha   90.00
_cell.angle_beta   90.00
_cell.angle_gamma   90.00
#
_symmetry.space_group_name_H-M   'P 1'
#
loop_
_entity.id
_entity.type
_entity.pdbx_description
1 polymer ?
#
loop_
_entity_poly.entity_id
_entity_poly.type
_entity_poly.pdbx_seq_one_letter_code
_entity_poly.pdbx_strand_id
1 'polypeptide(L)'
;MSCARTCHDDRAHHLLRPTAPRRAAGPDAPADISGIDYVEVHAGATTADPTILEVVLVKPLPLPLGRITPDNLRLTGGVRFAPPRASAPVEHDPDAGSVSRWRITLPGDQPTDFSSYRLEIVAAPGSAAPPAFLDARLAGVDIDFKLDCPAPGDCLPACPQSDTPAPSTARFDYRTRDYETFRRQILDRMAELVPGFVEDDPVDLTTTLAEALAARADQLSYRLDWVGTEAFLGTARSRAALARHARLMDYTIGEAESARTFAAFTFTPGGAIADGQELPRATPLLPRLPGRDVVIPASEAARVLPTASLVFETAHPLALWSWRNEVAFHTWSDEHCHLPRGACAATLVDGSGAGPGGLAPGDFLILLETRSPTTARAQTPAPSIATWCA
;
A
#
# COMPACT_ATOMS: atom_id res chain seq x y z
N MET A 1 14.46 -24.80 24.38
CA MET A 1 13.32 -24.10 25.01
C MET A 1 13.75 -22.68 25.30
N SER A 2 13.25 -21.72 24.55
CA SER A 2 13.65 -20.31 24.63
C SER A 2 12.99 -19.67 25.85
N CYS A 3 13.75 -19.46 26.92
CA CYS A 3 13.28 -18.74 28.09
C CYS A 3 13.29 -17.24 27.78
N ALA A 4 12.11 -16.63 27.83
CA ALA A 4 11.91 -15.21 27.61
C ALA A 4 12.50 -14.36 28.76
N ARG A 5 12.69 -13.08 28.43
CA ARG A 5 13.43 -12.05 29.16
C ARG A 5 13.11 -11.98 30.65
N THR A 6 14.18 -11.87 31.44
CA THR A 6 14.20 -11.50 32.85
C THR A 6 13.67 -10.08 33.07
N CYS A 7 12.67 -9.92 33.92
CA CYS A 7 12.38 -8.65 34.60
C CYS A 7 13.25 -8.60 35.87
N HIS A 8 14.02 -7.53 36.06
CA HIS A 8 14.70 -7.26 37.32
C HIS A 8 13.67 -6.74 38.33
N ASP A 9 13.58 -7.43 39.47
CA ASP A 9 12.86 -6.99 40.66
C ASP A 9 13.89 -6.30 41.56
N ASP A 10 13.94 -4.97 41.51
CA ASP A 10 14.73 -4.16 42.43
C ASP A 10 13.79 -3.12 43.04
N ARG A 11 13.45 -3.32 44.32
CA ARG A 11 12.78 -2.32 45.15
C ARG A 11 13.69 -1.09 45.31
N ALA A 12 13.64 -0.17 44.36
CA ALA A 12 14.25 1.13 44.48
C ALA A 12 13.59 2.11 43.51
N HIS A 13 12.96 3.16 44.05
CA HIS A 13 12.67 4.44 43.40
C HIS A 13 12.79 4.43 41.86
N HIS A 14 11.73 4.03 41.16
CA HIS A 14 11.80 3.95 39.70
C HIS A 14 11.73 5.34 39.06
N LEU A 15 12.92 5.87 38.80
CA LEU A 15 13.18 7.00 37.91
C LEU A 15 12.61 6.68 36.51
N LEU A 16 11.56 7.40 36.09
CA LEU A 16 11.20 7.49 34.67
C LEU A 16 12.26 8.32 33.95
N ARG A 17 13.45 7.72 33.72
CA ARG A 17 14.42 8.28 32.79
C ARG A 17 13.97 7.96 31.38
N PRO A 18 13.85 8.94 30.46
CA PRO A 18 13.70 8.64 29.06
C PRO A 18 14.83 7.72 28.60
N THR A 19 14.51 6.77 27.71
CA THR A 19 15.41 5.74 27.15
C THR A 19 16.61 6.30 26.36
N ALA A 20 16.73 7.63 26.27
CA ALA A 20 17.92 8.34 25.86
C ALA A 20 18.07 9.61 26.73
N PRO A 21 19.30 9.98 27.18
CA PRO A 21 19.51 11.29 27.77
C PRO A 21 19.13 12.34 26.72
N ARG A 22 18.12 13.17 27.00
CA ARG A 22 17.71 14.28 26.13
C ARG A 22 18.75 15.41 26.20
N ARG A 23 19.99 15.14 25.76
CA ARG A 23 21.04 16.15 25.60
C ARG A 23 20.79 16.97 24.33
N ALA A 24 19.81 17.86 24.39
CA ALA A 24 19.65 18.94 23.42
C ALA A 24 19.94 20.34 24.02
N ALA A 25 20.18 20.43 25.33
CA ALA A 25 20.77 21.62 25.95
C ALA A 25 22.21 21.29 26.38
N GLY A 26 23.16 21.44 25.46
CA GLY A 26 24.57 21.47 25.82
C GLY A 26 24.86 22.61 26.81
N PRO A 27 26.02 22.59 27.50
CA PRO A 27 26.44 23.69 28.37
C PRO A 27 26.39 25.07 27.68
N ASP A 28 26.44 25.13 26.34
CA ASP A 28 26.44 26.35 25.53
C ASP A 28 25.06 26.98 25.22
N ALA A 29 23.93 26.40 25.64
CA ALA A 29 22.62 27.05 25.49
C ALA A 29 22.47 28.27 26.45
N PRO A 30 21.76 29.35 26.05
CA PRO A 30 21.58 30.57 26.86
C PRO A 30 21.16 30.25 28.30
N ALA A 31 21.70 30.99 29.29
CA ALA A 31 21.46 30.75 30.71
C ALA A 31 19.97 30.86 31.11
N ASP A 32 19.17 31.52 30.29
CA ASP A 32 17.76 31.84 30.54
C ASP A 32 16.80 30.79 29.95
N ILE A 33 17.31 29.71 29.34
CA ILE A 33 16.50 28.64 28.74
C ILE A 33 16.86 27.27 29.35
N SER A 34 15.84 26.54 29.80
CA SER A 34 15.95 25.19 30.35
C SER A 34 14.94 24.23 29.70
N GLY A 35 14.83 23.02 30.22
CA GLY A 35 13.92 21.97 29.78
C GLY A 35 13.69 20.94 30.87
N ILE A 36 12.63 20.14 30.75
CA ILE A 36 12.39 19.00 31.65
C ILE A 36 13.39 17.89 31.30
N ASP A 37 14.16 17.44 32.30
CA ASP A 37 15.06 16.30 32.18
C ASP A 37 14.28 14.99 32.43
N TYR A 38 13.69 14.87 33.62
CA TYR A 38 12.83 13.74 34.01
C TYR A 38 11.81 14.16 35.06
N VAL A 39 10.83 13.28 35.30
CA VAL A 39 9.81 13.43 36.34
C VAL A 39 9.80 12.19 37.21
N GLU A 40 9.82 12.39 38.52
CA GLU A 40 9.56 11.33 39.48
C GLU A 40 8.11 11.39 39.93
N VAL A 41 7.43 10.25 39.85
CA VAL A 41 6.04 10.10 40.27
C VAL A 41 6.01 9.38 41.61
N HIS A 42 5.69 10.10 42.67
CA HIS A 42 5.48 9.55 44.00
C HIS A 42 3.98 9.34 44.19
N ALA A 43 3.48 8.20 43.74
CA ALA A 43 2.07 7.84 43.83
C ALA A 43 1.65 7.63 45.29
N GLY A 44 0.48 8.16 45.66
CA GLY A 44 -0.14 7.88 46.95
C GLY A 44 -0.42 6.38 47.12
N ALA A 45 -0.36 5.88 48.36
CA ALA A 45 -0.58 4.46 48.66
C ALA A 45 -2.02 4.02 48.28
N THR A 46 -2.97 4.94 48.44
CA THR A 46 -4.37 4.78 48.02
C THR A 46 -4.79 5.95 47.12
N THR A 47 -5.92 5.82 46.43
CA THR A 47 -6.47 6.91 45.61
C THR A 47 -6.81 8.16 46.45
N ALA A 48 -7.06 8.01 47.75
CA ALA A 48 -7.33 9.12 48.66
C ALA A 48 -6.06 9.91 49.03
N ASP A 49 -4.88 9.30 48.87
CA ASP A 49 -3.60 9.95 49.18
C ASP A 49 -3.16 10.84 48.00
N PRO A 50 -2.57 12.02 48.28
CA PRO A 50 -2.06 12.89 47.23
C PRO A 50 -0.89 12.24 46.49
N THR A 51 -0.81 12.50 45.18
CA THR A 51 0.32 12.09 44.34
C THR A 51 1.25 13.28 44.12
N ILE A 52 2.56 13.08 44.32
CA ILE A 52 3.55 14.15 44.17
C ILE A 52 4.36 13.89 42.91
N LEU A 53 4.45 14.90 42.04
CA LEU A 53 5.32 14.90 40.88
C LEU A 53 6.53 15.79 41.16
N GLU A 54 7.73 15.24 41.11
CA GLU A 54 8.97 16.01 41.16
C GLU A 54 9.54 16.15 39.75
N VAL A 55 9.44 17.34 39.18
CA VAL A 55 9.94 17.65 37.84
C VAL A 55 11.33 18.24 37.96
N VAL A 56 12.33 17.60 37.39
CA VAL A 56 13.72 18.04 37.43
C VAL A 56 14.10 18.72 36.12
N LEU A 57 14.74 19.88 36.21
CA LEU A 57 15.17 20.67 35.07
C LEU A 57 16.60 20.33 34.65
N VAL A 58 16.85 20.39 33.35
CA VAL A 58 18.19 20.17 32.76
C VAL A 58 19.19 21.22 33.25
N LYS A 59 18.73 22.48 33.37
CA LYS A 59 19.51 23.60 33.92
C LYS A 59 18.68 24.35 34.98
N PRO A 60 19.30 24.83 36.07
CA PRO A 60 18.59 25.68 37.03
C PRO A 60 18.22 27.02 36.39
N LEU A 61 16.98 27.47 36.56
CA LEU A 61 16.48 28.76 36.04
C LEU A 61 16.58 29.84 37.13
N PRO A 62 17.17 31.03 36.87
CA PRO A 62 17.24 32.09 37.87
C PRO A 62 15.83 32.62 38.22
N LEU A 63 15.61 33.01 39.47
CA LEU A 63 14.34 33.67 39.84
C LEU A 63 14.32 35.11 39.30
N PRO A 64 13.18 35.61 38.77
CA PRO A 64 11.84 34.99 38.79
C PRO A 64 11.52 34.05 37.61
N LEU A 65 12.45 33.84 36.66
CA LEU A 65 12.26 33.11 35.40
C LEU A 65 12.00 31.59 35.54
N GLY A 66 11.88 31.05 36.76
CA GLY A 66 11.49 29.66 37.04
C GLY A 66 10.22 29.51 37.87
N ARG A 67 9.51 30.61 38.18
CA ARG A 67 8.29 30.56 39.00
C ARG A 67 7.08 30.24 38.13
N ILE A 68 6.57 29.02 38.25
CA ILE A 68 5.33 28.56 37.59
C ILE A 68 4.19 28.41 38.60
N THR A 69 2.95 28.49 38.12
CA THR A 69 1.73 28.24 38.90
C THR A 69 1.00 27.00 38.36
N PRO A 70 -0.02 26.49 39.07
CA PRO A 70 -0.84 25.37 38.57
C PRO A 70 -1.47 25.64 37.20
N ASP A 71 -1.73 26.91 36.88
CA ASP A 71 -2.25 27.36 35.60
C ASP A 71 -1.28 27.14 34.42
N ASN A 72 0.01 26.99 34.71
CA ASN A 72 1.02 26.63 33.72
C ASN A 72 1.11 25.12 33.49
N LEU A 73 0.41 24.29 34.25
CA LEU A 73 0.46 22.84 34.13
C LEU A 73 -0.68 22.33 33.25
N ARG A 74 -0.34 21.61 32.19
CA ARG A 74 -1.30 20.92 31.34
C ARG A 74 -1.03 19.42 31.36
N LEU A 75 -1.90 18.68 32.03
CA LEU A 75 -1.95 17.22 31.98
C LEU A 75 -2.99 16.77 30.96
N THR A 76 -2.57 15.96 30.01
CA THR A 76 -3.43 15.35 28.98
C THR A 76 -3.20 13.84 28.91
N GLY A 77 -4.06 13.11 28.21
CA GLY A 77 -4.03 11.65 28.19
C GLY A 77 -5.09 11.04 29.10
N GLY A 78 -4.89 9.81 29.55
CA GLY A 78 -5.90 9.04 30.26
C GLY A 78 -6.95 8.48 29.30
N VAL A 79 -7.14 7.16 29.30
CA VAL A 79 -8.18 6.51 28.48
C VAL A 79 -9.46 6.33 29.30
N ARG A 80 -9.32 5.89 30.56
CA ARG A 80 -10.44 5.53 31.43
C ARG A 80 -10.83 6.65 32.39
N PHE A 81 -9.87 7.46 32.83
CA PHE A 81 -10.09 8.55 33.77
C PHE A 81 -9.51 9.85 33.23
N ALA A 82 -10.19 10.96 33.55
CA ALA A 82 -9.73 12.29 33.17
C ALA A 82 -8.37 12.61 33.81
N PRO A 83 -7.51 13.42 33.15
CA PRO A 83 -6.24 13.83 33.72
C PRO A 83 -6.40 14.53 35.07
N PRO A 84 -5.56 14.20 36.07
CA PRO A 84 -5.63 14.83 37.38
C PRO A 84 -5.23 16.31 37.29
N ARG A 85 -5.85 17.14 38.12
CA ARG A 85 -5.58 18.58 38.23
C ARG A 85 -4.72 18.85 39.46
N ALA A 86 -3.69 19.67 39.29
CA ALA A 86 -2.93 20.23 40.42
C ALA A 86 -3.75 21.33 41.11
N SER A 87 -3.73 21.39 42.44
CA SER A 87 -4.42 22.45 43.20
C SER A 87 -3.51 23.24 44.14
N ALA A 88 -2.35 22.68 44.51
CA ALA A 88 -1.37 23.34 45.36
C ALA A 88 -0.43 24.22 44.53
N PRO A 89 0.09 25.33 45.09
CA PRO A 89 1.14 26.11 44.41
C PRO A 89 2.31 25.19 44.06
N VAL A 90 2.92 25.41 42.88
CA VAL A 90 4.10 24.65 42.49
C VAL A 90 5.26 25.10 43.37
N GLU A 91 5.73 24.19 44.22
CA GLU A 91 6.82 24.44 45.14
C GLU A 91 8.16 24.34 44.39
N HIS A 92 9.10 25.18 44.79
CA HIS A 92 10.50 25.14 44.37
C HIS A 92 11.37 25.36 45.61
N ASP A 93 12.64 24.98 45.53
CA ASP A 93 13.58 25.15 46.64
C ASP A 93 13.72 26.65 47.02
N PRO A 94 13.30 27.05 48.24
CA PRO A 94 13.20 28.45 48.62
C PRO A 94 14.56 29.15 48.80
N ASP A 95 15.66 28.40 48.99
CA ASP A 95 16.96 28.95 49.40
C ASP A 95 17.99 29.06 48.25
N ALA A 96 17.66 28.58 47.05
CA ALA A 96 18.64 28.33 45.98
C ALA A 96 18.88 29.50 44.99
N GLY A 97 18.12 30.61 45.08
CA GLY A 97 18.19 31.73 44.11
C GLY A 97 17.84 31.39 42.66
N SER A 98 17.66 30.10 42.37
CA SER A 98 17.39 29.48 41.09
C SER A 98 16.54 28.23 41.30
N VAL A 99 15.76 27.85 40.31
CA VAL A 99 14.85 26.69 40.36
C VAL A 99 15.45 25.56 39.55
N SER A 100 15.83 24.46 40.22
CA SER A 100 16.31 23.22 39.58
C SER A 100 15.24 22.13 39.56
N ARG A 101 14.24 22.23 40.44
CA ARG A 101 13.17 21.25 40.63
C ARG A 101 11.85 21.95 40.94
N TRP A 102 10.77 21.45 40.34
CA TRP A 102 9.40 21.77 40.72
C TRP A 102 8.75 20.60 41.43
N ARG A 103 8.13 20.85 42.57
CA ARG A 103 7.32 19.88 43.30
C ARG A 103 5.85 20.25 43.11
N ILE A 104 5.12 19.35 42.44
CA ILE A 104 3.71 19.53 42.08
C ILE A 104 2.90 18.50 42.87
N THR A 105 1.93 18.98 43.64
CA THR A 105 1.03 18.10 44.40
C THR A 105 -0.31 17.98 43.68
N LEU A 106 -0.65 16.75 43.31
CA LEU A 106 -1.97 16.36 42.83
C LEU A 106 -2.80 15.89 44.03
N PRO A 107 -3.95 16.51 44.32
CA PRO A 107 -4.85 16.05 45.37
C PRO A 107 -5.27 14.60 45.16
N GLY A 108 -5.51 13.92 46.29
CA GLY A 108 -6.20 12.64 46.30
C GLY A 108 -7.61 12.71 45.71
N ASP A 109 -8.25 11.55 45.63
CA ASP A 109 -9.57 11.31 45.03
C ASP A 109 -9.66 11.59 43.52
N GLN A 110 -8.51 11.64 42.84
CA GLN A 110 -8.42 11.75 41.39
C GLN A 110 -7.87 10.44 40.80
N PRO A 111 -8.73 9.49 40.37
CA PRO A 111 -8.29 8.19 39.88
C PRO A 111 -7.52 8.32 38.57
N THR A 112 -6.45 7.53 38.44
CA THR A 112 -5.63 7.39 37.22
C THR A 112 -5.58 5.93 36.77
N ASP A 113 -5.26 5.69 35.49
CA ASP A 113 -5.18 4.35 34.90
C ASP A 113 -3.75 3.96 34.46
N PHE A 114 -3.62 2.84 33.72
CA PHE A 114 -2.37 2.33 33.15
C PHE A 114 -2.01 2.96 31.79
N SER A 115 -2.78 3.94 31.32
CA SER A 115 -2.46 4.62 30.06
C SER A 115 -1.43 5.72 30.29
N SER A 116 -0.75 6.11 29.21
CA SER A 116 0.24 7.18 29.28
C SER A 116 -0.44 8.54 29.36
N TYR A 117 0.01 9.34 30.33
CA TYR A 117 -0.37 10.73 30.51
C TYR A 117 0.78 11.61 30.04
N ARG A 118 0.48 12.82 29.57
CA ARG A 118 1.49 13.79 29.16
C ARG A 118 1.39 15.03 30.01
N LEU A 119 2.48 15.36 30.71
CA LEU A 119 2.66 16.59 31.46
C LEU A 119 3.36 17.61 30.57
N GLU A 120 2.73 18.76 30.36
CA GLU A 120 3.28 19.88 29.59
C GLU A 120 3.23 21.17 30.41
N ILE A 121 4.27 22.01 30.25
CA ILE A 121 4.32 23.35 30.84
C ILE A 121 3.94 24.38 29.77
N VAL A 122 2.86 25.12 29.99
CA VAL A 122 2.30 26.12 29.07
C VAL A 122 2.48 27.54 29.60
N ALA A 123 2.61 28.50 28.69
CA ALA A 123 2.82 29.91 29.06
C ALA A 123 1.62 30.51 29.82
N ALA A 124 0.39 30.10 29.47
CA ALA A 124 -0.86 30.52 30.10
C ALA A 124 -1.95 29.46 29.87
N PRO A 125 -3.02 29.43 30.69
CA PRO A 125 -4.18 28.57 30.46
C PRO A 125 -4.72 28.71 29.03
N GLY A 126 -4.86 27.60 28.32
CA GLY A 126 -5.36 27.57 26.93
C GLY A 126 -4.31 27.88 25.85
N SER A 127 -3.08 28.27 26.21
CA SER A 127 -1.97 28.37 25.25
C SER A 127 -1.42 26.99 24.91
N ALA A 128 -1.09 26.75 23.64
CA ALA A 128 -0.31 25.58 23.21
C ALA A 128 1.21 25.82 23.26
N ALA A 129 1.64 27.06 23.42
CA ALA A 129 3.05 27.42 23.47
C ALA A 129 3.61 27.33 24.91
N PRO A 130 4.83 26.81 25.08
CA PRO A 130 5.53 26.83 26.35
C PRO A 130 5.97 28.25 26.74
N PRO A 131 6.30 28.49 28.02
CA PRO A 131 6.99 29.72 28.43
C PRO A 131 8.31 29.92 27.69
N ALA A 132 8.71 31.18 27.44
CA ALA A 132 9.92 31.51 26.68
C ALA A 132 11.23 30.99 27.31
N PHE A 133 11.22 30.70 28.62
CA PHE A 133 12.36 30.13 29.35
C PHE A 133 12.46 28.59 29.25
N LEU A 134 11.55 27.93 28.52
CA LEU A 134 11.55 26.50 28.29
C LEU A 134 11.68 26.18 26.80
N ASP A 135 12.58 25.27 26.46
CA ASP A 135 12.66 24.71 25.10
C ASP A 135 11.37 23.98 24.75
N ALA A 136 10.77 24.30 23.60
CA ALA A 136 9.52 23.72 23.15
C ALA A 136 9.53 22.19 22.99
N ARG A 137 10.70 21.59 22.74
CA ARG A 137 10.84 20.12 22.67
C ARG A 137 10.99 19.49 24.05
N LEU A 138 11.41 20.24 25.06
CA LEU A 138 11.63 19.79 26.44
C LEU A 138 10.60 20.31 27.43
N ALA A 139 9.55 21.00 26.97
CA ALA A 139 8.45 21.49 27.79
C ALA A 139 7.40 20.41 28.11
N GLY A 140 7.54 19.20 27.57
CA GLY A 140 6.59 18.09 27.74
C GLY A 140 7.25 16.72 27.95
N VAL A 141 6.62 15.90 28.78
CA VAL A 141 7.07 14.55 29.15
C VAL A 141 5.89 13.61 29.36
N ASP A 142 6.04 12.37 28.92
CA ASP A 142 5.03 11.33 29.12
C ASP A 142 5.33 10.61 30.45
N ILE A 143 4.29 10.40 31.25
CA ILE A 143 4.33 9.83 32.61
C ILE A 143 3.26 8.74 32.75
N ASP A 144 3.57 7.73 33.56
CA ASP A 144 2.67 6.64 33.91
C ASP A 144 2.45 6.63 35.43
N PHE A 145 1.19 6.62 35.90
CA PHE A 145 0.88 6.69 37.33
C PHE A 145 0.83 5.33 38.04
N LYS A 146 0.83 4.22 37.30
CA LYS A 146 0.63 2.85 37.82
C LYS A 146 1.83 1.92 37.55
N LEU A 147 3.04 2.44 37.78
CA LEU A 147 4.30 1.71 37.59
C LEU A 147 4.52 0.58 38.61
N ASP A 148 4.06 0.77 39.85
CA ASP A 148 4.24 -0.18 40.96
C ASP A 148 3.02 -1.08 41.20
N CYS A 149 2.13 -1.25 40.22
CA CYS A 149 1.04 -2.20 40.40
C CYS A 149 1.62 -3.61 40.34
N PRO A 150 1.51 -4.43 41.41
CA PRO A 150 1.84 -5.84 41.30
C PRO A 150 0.84 -6.43 40.31
N ALA A 151 1.25 -6.58 39.06
CA ALA A 151 0.48 -7.35 38.12
C ALA A 151 0.32 -8.74 38.76
N PRO A 152 -0.90 -9.29 38.88
CA PRO A 152 -1.08 -10.73 39.10
C PRO A 152 -0.71 -11.44 37.79
N GLY A 153 0.53 -11.23 37.35
CA GLY A 153 1.18 -11.93 36.27
C GLY A 153 1.84 -13.15 36.88
N ASP A 154 1.63 -14.27 36.22
CA ASP A 154 2.19 -15.59 36.50
C ASP A 154 3.71 -15.59 36.33
N CYS A 155 4.40 -14.84 37.19
CA CYS A 155 5.85 -14.74 37.21
C CYS A 155 6.39 -16.04 37.80
N LEU A 156 6.74 -16.97 36.92
CA LEU A 156 7.57 -18.12 37.27
C LEU A 156 8.82 -17.62 38.03
N PRO A 157 9.21 -18.28 39.13
CA PRO A 157 10.39 -17.89 39.89
C PRO A 157 11.61 -17.79 38.96
N ALA A 158 12.49 -16.83 39.25
CA ALA A 158 13.72 -16.63 38.49
C ALA A 158 14.44 -17.97 38.33
N CYS A 159 14.69 -18.36 37.07
CA CYS A 159 15.46 -19.57 36.81
C CYS A 159 16.82 -19.42 37.50
N PRO A 160 17.30 -20.44 38.23
CA PRO A 160 18.65 -20.41 38.77
C PRO A 160 19.60 -20.13 37.60
N GLN A 161 20.42 -19.08 37.74
CA GLN A 161 21.44 -18.76 36.75
C GLN A 161 22.31 -20.00 36.60
N SER A 162 22.27 -20.62 35.42
CA SER A 162 23.17 -21.72 35.13
C SER A 162 24.55 -21.10 34.92
N ASP A 163 25.48 -21.35 35.82
CA ASP A 163 26.91 -21.03 35.66
C ASP A 163 27.58 -21.89 34.56
N THR A 164 26.79 -22.72 33.85
CA THR A 164 27.28 -23.46 32.70
C THR A 164 27.42 -22.46 31.55
N PRO A 165 28.63 -22.28 30.99
CA PRO A 165 28.82 -21.47 29.79
C PRO A 165 27.83 -21.96 28.73
N ALA A 166 27.06 -21.05 28.14
CA ALA A 166 26.22 -21.41 27.01
C ALA A 166 27.10 -22.13 25.97
N PRO A 167 26.65 -23.27 25.40
CA PRO A 167 27.42 -23.95 24.38
C PRO A 167 27.75 -22.94 23.28
N SER A 168 28.99 -22.98 22.79
CA SER A 168 29.41 -22.09 21.70
C SER A 168 28.41 -22.23 20.57
N THR A 169 27.85 -21.10 20.14
CA THR A 169 26.98 -21.07 18.97
C THR A 169 27.82 -21.58 17.80
N ALA A 170 27.31 -22.60 17.11
CA ALA A 170 28.00 -23.17 15.97
C ALA A 170 28.35 -22.05 14.98
N ARG A 171 29.62 -22.00 14.56
CA ARG A 171 30.07 -21.03 13.56
C ARG A 171 29.58 -21.48 12.20
N PHE A 172 28.37 -21.06 11.84
CA PHE A 172 27.86 -21.27 10.49
C PHE A 172 28.43 -20.21 9.54
N ASP A 173 29.05 -20.64 8.45
CA ASP A 173 29.21 -19.79 7.28
C ASP A 173 27.83 -19.66 6.62
N TYR A 174 27.32 -18.43 6.58
CA TYR A 174 26.02 -18.11 5.98
C TYR A 174 26.09 -17.93 4.46
N ARG A 175 27.29 -17.97 3.89
CA ARG A 175 27.52 -17.88 2.44
C ARG A 175 27.50 -19.23 1.75
N THR A 176 27.48 -20.32 2.50
CA THR A 176 27.34 -21.69 2.00
C THR A 176 26.08 -21.80 1.15
N ARG A 177 26.25 -22.17 -0.12
CA ARG A 177 25.14 -22.29 -1.08
C ARG A 177 25.24 -23.45 -2.06
N ASP A 178 26.37 -24.13 -2.09
CA ASP A 178 26.63 -25.25 -3.00
C ASP A 178 26.88 -26.56 -2.24
N TYR A 179 26.79 -27.67 -2.96
CA TYR A 179 26.98 -29.00 -2.41
C TYR A 179 28.29 -29.16 -1.64
N GLU A 180 29.42 -28.71 -2.20
CA GLU A 180 30.75 -28.91 -1.60
C GLU A 180 30.86 -28.18 -0.26
N THR A 181 30.41 -26.93 -0.22
CA THR A 181 30.43 -26.11 0.99
C THR A 181 29.43 -26.60 2.03
N PHE A 182 28.24 -27.08 1.63
CA PHE A 182 27.29 -27.70 2.57
C PHE A 182 27.84 -29.00 3.17
N ARG A 183 28.42 -29.87 2.33
CA ARG A 183 29.07 -31.11 2.78
C ARG A 183 30.17 -30.81 3.78
N ARG A 184 31.06 -29.86 3.46
CA ARG A 184 32.13 -29.44 4.37
C ARG A 184 31.58 -28.93 5.69
N GLN A 185 30.59 -28.05 5.65
CA GLN A 185 29.99 -27.46 6.86
C GLN A 185 29.32 -28.50 7.76
N ILE A 186 28.68 -29.52 7.18
CA ILE A 186 28.09 -30.64 7.94
C ILE A 186 29.20 -31.46 8.62
N LEU A 187 30.25 -31.83 7.88
CA LEU A 187 31.35 -32.64 8.42
C LEU A 187 32.18 -31.88 9.47
N ASP A 188 32.47 -30.59 9.24
CA ASP A 188 33.13 -29.73 10.21
C ASP A 188 32.34 -29.67 11.52
N ARG A 189 31.00 -29.56 11.42
CA ARG A 189 30.14 -29.55 12.60
C ARG A 189 30.08 -30.90 13.31
N MET A 190 30.15 -32.01 12.57
CA MET A 190 30.22 -33.34 13.15
C MET A 190 31.53 -33.55 13.93
N ALA A 191 32.66 -33.10 13.38
CA ALA A 191 33.96 -33.15 14.05
C ALA A 191 33.99 -32.36 15.36
N GLU A 192 33.26 -31.24 15.45
CA GLU A 192 33.11 -30.48 16.70
C GLU A 192 32.21 -31.18 17.73
N LEU A 193 31.14 -31.84 17.28
CA LEU A 193 30.09 -32.41 18.15
C LEU A 193 30.41 -33.82 18.65
N VAL A 194 31.17 -34.59 17.87
CA VAL A 194 31.44 -36.01 18.15
C VAL A 194 32.94 -36.18 18.41
N PRO A 195 33.37 -36.31 19.69
CA PRO A 195 34.76 -36.51 20.03
C PRO A 195 35.32 -37.78 19.39
N GLY A 196 36.45 -37.66 18.70
CA GLY A 196 37.11 -38.79 18.02
C GLY A 196 36.56 -39.10 16.62
N PHE A 197 35.64 -38.29 16.10
CA PHE A 197 35.19 -38.39 14.72
C PHE A 197 36.35 -38.08 13.76
N VAL A 198 36.79 -39.11 13.03
CA VAL A 198 37.82 -39.03 12.00
C VAL A 198 37.32 -39.86 10.83
N GLU A 199 36.44 -39.27 10.01
CA GLU A 199 35.91 -39.97 8.84
C GLU A 199 36.17 -39.17 7.58
N ASP A 200 36.95 -39.78 6.68
CA ASP A 200 37.30 -39.32 5.33
C ASP A 200 37.08 -40.48 4.32
N ASP A 201 36.36 -41.53 4.73
CA ASP A 201 36.08 -42.71 3.89
C ASP A 201 34.80 -42.48 3.07
N PRO A 202 34.86 -42.54 1.72
CA PRO A 202 33.70 -42.39 0.86
C PRO A 202 32.67 -43.53 0.99
N VAL A 203 33.04 -44.67 1.57
CA VAL A 203 32.14 -45.83 1.74
C VAL A 203 31.43 -45.80 3.10
N ASP A 204 31.78 -44.86 3.97
CA ASP A 204 31.14 -44.73 5.27
C ASP A 204 29.69 -44.24 5.17
N LEU A 205 28.83 -44.77 6.05
CA LEU A 205 27.41 -44.44 6.08
C LEU A 205 27.19 -42.99 6.51
N THR A 206 27.99 -42.48 7.46
CA THR A 206 27.84 -41.10 7.94
C THR A 206 28.23 -40.10 6.85
N THR A 207 29.30 -40.39 6.10
CA THR A 207 29.70 -39.64 4.91
C THR A 207 28.59 -39.65 3.86
N THR A 208 28.02 -40.82 3.56
CA THR A 208 26.91 -40.96 2.59
C THR A 208 25.68 -40.13 3.00
N LEU A 209 25.35 -40.11 4.30
CA LEU A 209 24.24 -39.30 4.83
C LEU A 209 24.54 -37.80 4.74
N ALA A 210 25.76 -37.38 5.07
CA ALA A 210 26.19 -36.00 4.94
C ALA A 210 26.11 -35.51 3.49
N GLU A 211 26.53 -36.36 2.53
CA GLU A 211 26.44 -36.08 1.10
C GLU A 211 24.99 -36.00 0.61
N ALA A 212 24.13 -36.93 1.03
CA ALA A 212 22.71 -36.90 0.68
C ALA A 212 22.02 -35.63 1.20
N LEU A 213 22.35 -35.21 2.43
CA LEU A 213 21.84 -33.96 3.02
C LEU A 213 22.37 -32.73 2.27
N ALA A 214 23.67 -32.69 1.96
CA ALA A 214 24.28 -31.60 1.20
C ALA A 214 23.65 -31.46 -0.20
N ALA A 215 23.38 -32.58 -0.89
CA ALA A 215 22.74 -32.57 -2.19
C ALA A 215 21.30 -32.03 -2.13
N ARG A 216 20.56 -32.33 -1.05
CA ARG A 216 19.23 -31.74 -0.83
C ARG A 216 19.30 -30.26 -0.45
N ALA A 217 20.28 -29.86 0.35
CA ALA A 217 20.49 -28.46 0.70
C ALA A 217 20.80 -27.61 -0.55
N ASP A 218 21.63 -28.10 -1.46
CA ASP A 218 21.95 -27.45 -2.73
C ASP A 218 20.71 -27.26 -3.63
N GLN A 219 19.89 -28.30 -3.80
CA GLN A 219 18.63 -28.21 -4.54
C GLN A 219 17.65 -27.19 -3.93
N LEU A 220 17.58 -27.11 -2.60
CA LEU A 220 16.75 -26.14 -1.90
C LEU A 220 17.32 -24.72 -2.01
N SER A 221 18.64 -24.58 -1.96
CA SER A 221 19.37 -23.33 -2.18
C SER A 221 19.05 -22.75 -3.56
N TYR A 222 19.14 -23.57 -4.62
CA TYR A 222 18.72 -23.19 -5.97
C TYR A 222 17.24 -22.76 -6.04
N ARG A 223 16.35 -23.51 -5.38
CA ARG A 223 14.91 -23.18 -5.36
C ARG A 223 14.65 -21.84 -4.66
N LEU A 224 15.37 -21.52 -3.59
CA LEU A 224 15.26 -20.24 -2.90
C LEU A 224 15.66 -19.08 -3.81
N ASP A 225 16.74 -19.22 -4.59
CA ASP A 225 17.17 -18.19 -5.53
C ASP A 225 16.16 -18.00 -6.66
N TRP A 226 15.55 -19.08 -7.16
CA TRP A 226 14.43 -18.99 -8.12
C TRP A 226 13.22 -18.24 -7.53
N VAL A 227 12.81 -18.62 -6.32
CA VAL A 227 11.68 -17.95 -5.63
C VAL A 227 11.99 -16.47 -5.38
N GLY A 228 13.22 -16.14 -4.97
CA GLY A 228 13.67 -14.77 -4.77
C GLY A 228 13.66 -13.96 -6.07
N THR A 229 14.04 -14.57 -7.19
CA THR A 229 13.97 -13.95 -8.53
C THR A 229 12.51 -13.66 -8.91
N GLU A 230 11.58 -14.58 -8.67
CA GLU A 230 10.16 -14.41 -9.00
C GLU A 230 9.39 -13.53 -8.01
N ALA A 231 9.96 -13.21 -6.84
CA ALA A 231 9.27 -12.49 -5.76
C ALA A 231 8.95 -11.03 -6.08
N PHE A 232 9.71 -10.39 -6.99
CA PHE A 232 9.55 -8.98 -7.31
C PHE A 232 9.25 -8.76 -8.79
N LEU A 233 8.43 -7.76 -9.11
CA LEU A 233 8.03 -7.45 -10.49
C LEU A 233 9.23 -7.18 -11.42
N GLY A 234 10.25 -6.48 -10.93
CA GLY A 234 11.44 -6.12 -11.72
C GLY A 234 12.41 -7.29 -11.99
N THR A 235 12.29 -8.39 -11.25
CA THR A 235 13.18 -9.56 -11.36
C THR A 235 12.47 -10.80 -11.88
N ALA A 236 11.14 -10.87 -11.78
CA ALA A 236 10.36 -12.02 -12.20
C ALA A 236 10.50 -12.30 -13.69
N ARG A 237 10.67 -13.59 -14.03
CA ARG A 237 10.88 -14.04 -15.42
C ARG A 237 9.69 -14.83 -15.94
N SER A 238 8.87 -15.40 -15.05
CA SER A 238 7.67 -16.12 -15.47
C SER A 238 6.48 -15.19 -15.70
N ARG A 239 5.74 -15.41 -16.80
CA ARG A 239 4.48 -14.70 -17.07
C ARG A 239 3.48 -14.85 -15.93
N ALA A 240 3.44 -16.02 -15.31
CA ALA A 240 2.54 -16.30 -14.19
C ALA A 240 2.85 -15.44 -12.94
N ALA A 241 4.13 -15.24 -12.60
CA ALA A 241 4.50 -14.35 -11.51
C ALA A 241 4.21 -12.88 -11.85
N LEU A 242 4.56 -12.44 -13.07
CA LEU A 242 4.25 -11.09 -13.54
C LEU A 242 2.75 -10.80 -13.50
N ALA A 243 1.91 -11.73 -13.94
CA ALA A 243 0.45 -11.60 -13.88
C ALA A 243 -0.08 -11.50 -12.44
N ARG A 244 0.48 -12.28 -11.50
CA ARG A 244 0.11 -12.19 -10.09
C ARG A 244 0.53 -10.86 -9.46
N HIS A 245 1.72 -10.38 -9.77
CA HIS A 245 2.20 -9.07 -9.30
C HIS A 245 1.38 -7.92 -9.88
N ALA A 246 1.06 -7.98 -11.17
CA ALA A 246 0.25 -6.97 -11.83
C ALA A 246 -1.17 -6.90 -11.23
N ARG A 247 -1.76 -8.05 -10.89
CA ARG A 247 -3.06 -8.11 -10.23
C ARG A 247 -3.09 -7.39 -8.87
N LEU A 248 -1.98 -7.34 -8.12
CA LEU A 248 -1.90 -6.58 -6.87
C LEU A 248 -2.00 -5.06 -7.08
N MET A 249 -1.70 -4.59 -8.30
CA MET A 249 -1.81 -3.20 -8.72
C MET A 249 -3.11 -2.93 -9.50
N ASP A 250 -4.09 -3.83 -9.37
CA ASP A 250 -5.34 -3.82 -10.15
C ASP A 250 -5.12 -3.79 -11.68
N TYR A 251 -3.95 -4.25 -12.15
CA TYR A 251 -3.63 -4.34 -13.57
C TYR A 251 -3.82 -5.77 -14.08
N THR A 252 -4.75 -5.92 -15.02
CA THR A 252 -4.94 -7.19 -15.72
C THR A 252 -4.06 -7.20 -16.97
N ILE A 253 -3.12 -8.14 -17.03
CA ILE A 253 -2.31 -8.34 -18.25
C ILE A 253 -3.25 -8.78 -19.37
N GLY A 254 -3.25 -8.02 -20.47
CA GLY A 254 -4.01 -8.36 -21.66
C GLY A 254 -3.59 -9.71 -22.23
N GLU A 255 -4.59 -10.52 -22.58
CA GLU A 255 -4.40 -11.68 -23.43
C GLU A 255 -4.44 -11.26 -24.91
N ALA A 256 -4.06 -12.16 -25.82
CA ALA A 256 -4.22 -11.91 -27.24
C ALA A 256 -5.69 -11.62 -27.56
N GLU A 257 -5.95 -10.52 -28.27
CA GLU A 257 -7.28 -10.13 -28.72
C GLU A 257 -7.48 -10.53 -30.19
N SER A 258 -8.69 -10.99 -30.53
CA SER A 258 -9.07 -11.26 -31.91
C SER A 258 -9.03 -9.97 -32.75
N ALA A 259 -8.58 -10.08 -34.00
CA ALA A 259 -8.61 -8.95 -34.92
C ALA A 259 -10.04 -8.43 -35.09
N ARG A 260 -10.23 -7.12 -34.90
CA ARG A 260 -11.51 -6.44 -35.10
C ARG A 260 -11.40 -5.48 -36.28
N THR A 261 -12.44 -5.42 -37.10
CA THR A 261 -12.57 -4.48 -38.21
C THR A 261 -14.02 -4.06 -38.38
N PHE A 262 -14.24 -2.90 -38.99
CA PHE A 262 -15.58 -2.44 -39.35
C PHE A 262 -16.01 -3.07 -40.67
N ALA A 263 -17.26 -3.52 -40.74
CA ALA A 263 -17.91 -3.98 -41.95
C ALA A 263 -19.17 -3.12 -42.19
N ALA A 264 -19.30 -2.59 -43.41
CA ALA A 264 -20.47 -1.84 -43.84
C ALA A 264 -21.38 -2.74 -44.67
N PHE A 265 -22.69 -2.66 -44.42
CA PHE A 265 -23.69 -3.45 -45.13
C PHE A 265 -24.61 -2.52 -45.91
N THR A 266 -24.86 -2.86 -47.18
CA THR A 266 -25.95 -2.29 -47.96
C THR A 266 -27.12 -3.24 -47.87
N PHE A 267 -28.28 -2.74 -47.43
CA PHE A 267 -29.47 -3.54 -47.22
C PHE A 267 -30.61 -3.12 -48.15
N THR A 268 -31.17 -4.07 -48.87
CA THR A 268 -32.35 -3.86 -49.71
C THR A 268 -33.49 -4.75 -49.18
N PRO A 269 -34.57 -4.17 -48.66
CA PRO A 269 -35.72 -4.93 -48.19
C PRO A 269 -36.39 -5.63 -49.37
N GLY A 270 -36.91 -6.84 -49.15
CA GLY A 270 -37.46 -7.65 -50.22
C GLY A 270 -38.07 -8.96 -49.72
N GLY A 271 -39.15 -9.40 -50.38
CA GLY A 271 -39.86 -10.62 -50.00
C GLY A 271 -40.42 -10.53 -48.58
N ALA A 272 -40.01 -11.45 -47.70
CA ALA A 272 -40.42 -11.49 -46.30
C ALA A 272 -39.51 -10.67 -45.37
N ILE A 273 -38.45 -10.04 -45.89
CA ILE A 273 -37.48 -9.29 -45.11
C ILE A 273 -37.80 -7.80 -45.21
N ALA A 274 -38.22 -7.21 -44.08
CA ALA A 274 -38.59 -5.81 -43.96
C ALA A 274 -37.45 -4.97 -43.37
N ASP A 275 -37.61 -3.64 -43.43
CA ASP A 275 -36.76 -2.71 -42.69
C ASP A 275 -36.83 -2.97 -41.19
N GLY A 276 -35.67 -2.88 -40.52
CA GLY A 276 -35.51 -3.24 -39.12
C GLY A 276 -35.23 -4.71 -38.87
N GLN A 277 -35.07 -5.53 -39.93
CA GLN A 277 -34.65 -6.92 -39.78
C GLN A 277 -33.30 -7.03 -39.06
N GLU A 278 -33.25 -7.85 -38.03
CA GLU A 278 -32.01 -8.08 -37.28
C GLU A 278 -31.08 -9.05 -38.03
N LEU A 279 -29.83 -8.63 -38.20
CA LEU A 279 -28.68 -9.47 -38.52
C LEU A 279 -28.11 -10.01 -37.21
N PRO A 280 -28.17 -11.33 -36.94
CA PRO A 280 -27.72 -11.89 -35.67
C PRO A 280 -26.23 -11.69 -35.43
N ARG A 281 -25.85 -11.70 -34.14
CA ARG A 281 -24.46 -11.90 -33.71
C ARG A 281 -23.92 -13.22 -34.27
N ALA A 282 -22.60 -13.30 -34.44
CA ALA A 282 -21.89 -14.47 -34.95
C ALA A 282 -22.26 -14.83 -36.40
N THR A 283 -22.75 -13.85 -37.17
CA THR A 283 -22.94 -14.03 -38.61
C THR A 283 -21.57 -14.03 -39.29
N PRO A 284 -21.21 -15.07 -40.04
CA PRO A 284 -19.89 -15.17 -40.65
C PRO A 284 -19.72 -14.18 -41.80
N LEU A 285 -18.59 -13.49 -41.79
CA LEU A 285 -18.17 -12.52 -42.79
C LEU A 285 -16.85 -13.00 -43.39
N LEU A 286 -16.81 -13.11 -44.71
CA LEU A 286 -15.65 -13.59 -45.44
C LEU A 286 -15.00 -12.43 -46.20
N PRO A 287 -13.66 -12.38 -46.29
CA PRO A 287 -13.02 -11.53 -47.28
C PRO A 287 -13.51 -11.94 -48.68
N ARG A 288 -13.45 -10.99 -49.63
CA ARG A 288 -13.96 -11.20 -50.99
C ARG A 288 -13.37 -12.47 -51.61
N LEU A 289 -14.25 -13.45 -51.85
CA LEU A 289 -13.89 -14.67 -52.56
C LEU A 289 -14.06 -14.45 -54.07
N PRO A 290 -13.01 -14.67 -54.89
CA PRO A 290 -13.12 -14.56 -56.34
C PRO A 290 -14.18 -15.52 -56.90
N GLY A 291 -14.98 -15.04 -57.86
CA GLY A 291 -16.00 -15.84 -58.54
C GLY A 291 -17.25 -16.15 -57.71
N ARG A 292 -17.45 -15.49 -56.56
CA ARG A 292 -18.67 -15.61 -55.75
C ARG A 292 -19.40 -14.30 -55.56
N ASP A 293 -20.69 -14.42 -55.31
CA ASP A 293 -21.55 -13.29 -54.96
C ASP A 293 -21.18 -12.70 -53.60
N VAL A 294 -21.56 -11.43 -53.39
CA VAL A 294 -21.30 -10.70 -52.14
C VAL A 294 -22.06 -11.34 -50.98
N VAL A 295 -23.26 -11.84 -51.24
CA VAL A 295 -24.12 -12.50 -50.27
C VAL A 295 -24.21 -13.97 -50.63
N ILE A 296 -23.78 -14.83 -49.71
CA ILE A 296 -23.85 -16.28 -49.87
C ILE A 296 -25.10 -16.78 -49.15
N PRO A 297 -26.00 -17.53 -49.82
CA PRO A 297 -27.15 -18.12 -49.18
C PRO A 297 -26.76 -19.06 -48.02
N ALA A 298 -27.56 -19.06 -46.96
CA ALA A 298 -27.30 -19.91 -45.79
C ALA A 298 -27.21 -21.41 -46.13
N SER A 299 -27.92 -21.85 -47.19
CA SER A 299 -27.86 -23.23 -47.71
C SER A 299 -26.47 -23.65 -48.21
N GLU A 300 -25.65 -22.69 -48.65
CA GLU A 300 -24.30 -22.95 -49.16
C GLU A 300 -23.21 -22.73 -48.11
N ALA A 301 -23.51 -22.04 -47.01
CA ALA A 301 -22.55 -21.66 -45.99
C ALA A 301 -21.70 -22.85 -45.49
N ALA A 302 -22.32 -24.00 -45.23
CA ALA A 302 -21.62 -25.21 -44.77
C ALA A 302 -20.55 -25.72 -45.76
N ARG A 303 -20.70 -25.44 -47.05
CA ARG A 303 -19.70 -25.78 -48.09
C ARG A 303 -18.64 -24.71 -48.24
N VAL A 304 -18.99 -23.45 -47.97
CA VAL A 304 -18.09 -22.30 -48.17
C VAL A 304 -17.13 -22.10 -47.01
N LEU A 305 -17.64 -22.10 -45.77
CA LEU A 305 -16.86 -21.72 -44.59
C LEU A 305 -15.57 -22.54 -44.42
N PRO A 306 -15.55 -23.87 -44.65
CA PRO A 306 -14.32 -24.65 -44.52
C PRO A 306 -13.23 -24.30 -45.55
N THR A 307 -13.61 -23.64 -46.66
CA THR A 307 -12.67 -23.23 -47.72
C THR A 307 -12.06 -21.85 -47.50
N ALA A 308 -12.54 -21.09 -46.51
CA ALA A 308 -12.07 -19.74 -46.24
C ALA A 308 -10.86 -19.76 -45.31
N SER A 309 -9.79 -19.04 -45.69
CA SER A 309 -8.58 -18.90 -44.86
C SER A 309 -8.79 -17.99 -43.64
N LEU A 310 -9.79 -17.12 -43.69
CA LEU A 310 -10.10 -16.15 -42.64
C LEU A 310 -11.62 -15.94 -42.60
N VAL A 311 -12.18 -16.02 -41.40
CA VAL A 311 -13.60 -15.80 -41.14
C VAL A 311 -13.69 -14.76 -40.02
N PHE A 312 -14.34 -13.64 -40.31
CA PHE A 312 -14.80 -12.70 -39.30
C PHE A 312 -16.22 -13.05 -38.90
N GLU A 313 -16.68 -12.51 -37.78
CA GLU A 313 -18.06 -12.65 -37.35
C GLU A 313 -18.61 -11.33 -36.84
N THR A 314 -19.92 -11.12 -36.98
CA THR A 314 -20.56 -9.95 -36.38
C THR A 314 -20.46 -10.02 -34.86
N ALA A 315 -19.87 -8.99 -34.24
CA ALA A 315 -19.66 -8.97 -32.79
C ALA A 315 -20.98 -8.80 -32.00
N HIS A 316 -21.97 -8.12 -32.59
CA HIS A 316 -23.26 -7.77 -31.99
C HIS A 316 -24.38 -7.95 -33.02
N PRO A 317 -25.65 -8.15 -32.59
CA PRO A 317 -26.78 -8.08 -33.50
C PRO A 317 -26.91 -6.66 -34.07
N LEU A 318 -27.33 -6.55 -35.33
CA LEU A 318 -27.47 -5.28 -36.04
C LEU A 318 -28.83 -5.21 -36.73
N ALA A 319 -29.64 -4.20 -36.41
CA ALA A 319 -30.87 -3.93 -37.16
C ALA A 319 -30.52 -3.30 -38.51
N LEU A 320 -30.93 -3.95 -39.60
CA LEU A 320 -30.68 -3.51 -40.97
C LEU A 320 -31.79 -2.57 -41.44
N TRP A 321 -31.40 -1.40 -41.92
CA TRP A 321 -32.32 -0.37 -42.39
C TRP A 321 -31.86 0.17 -43.74
N SER A 322 -32.76 0.21 -44.70
CA SER A 322 -32.50 0.65 -46.07
C SER A 322 -32.12 2.13 -46.13
N TRP A 323 -32.75 2.97 -45.31
CA TRP A 323 -32.45 4.40 -45.21
C TRP A 323 -31.05 4.67 -44.63
N ARG A 324 -30.41 3.70 -43.95
CA ARG A 324 -29.03 3.82 -43.44
C ARG A 324 -27.96 3.54 -44.51
N ASN A 325 -28.35 3.06 -45.69
CA ASN A 325 -27.40 2.81 -46.78
C ASN A 325 -26.72 4.10 -47.25
N GLU A 326 -27.46 5.20 -47.28
CA GLU A 326 -26.99 6.52 -47.70
C GLU A 326 -27.72 7.58 -46.89
N VAL A 327 -26.98 8.25 -46.01
CA VAL A 327 -27.50 9.34 -45.18
C VAL A 327 -26.85 10.64 -45.64
N ALA A 328 -27.66 11.56 -46.16
CA ALA A 328 -27.20 12.84 -46.66
C ALA A 328 -26.89 13.82 -45.51
N PHE A 329 -25.93 14.72 -45.72
CA PHE A 329 -25.75 15.89 -44.87
C PHE A 329 -26.86 16.91 -45.13
N HIS A 330 -27.37 17.51 -44.06
CA HIS A 330 -28.32 18.61 -44.16
C HIS A 330 -27.58 19.92 -44.44
N THR A 331 -27.75 20.47 -45.64
CA THR A 331 -27.00 21.66 -46.09
C THR A 331 -27.69 22.98 -45.75
N TRP A 332 -28.90 22.98 -45.17
CA TRP A 332 -29.67 24.20 -44.87
C TRP A 332 -29.87 25.12 -46.08
N SER A 333 -30.01 24.51 -47.27
CA SER A 333 -30.09 25.20 -48.56
C SER A 333 -28.82 25.94 -48.98
N ASP A 334 -27.68 25.67 -48.31
CA ASP A 334 -26.37 26.16 -48.75
C ASP A 334 -25.85 25.31 -49.91
N GLU A 335 -25.47 25.98 -51.00
CA GLU A 335 -24.90 25.36 -52.20
C GLU A 335 -23.44 24.93 -52.00
N HIS A 336 -22.73 25.51 -51.02
CA HIS A 336 -21.29 25.29 -50.78
C HIS A 336 -20.99 24.84 -49.34
N CYS A 337 -21.80 23.91 -48.85
CA CYS A 337 -21.63 23.31 -47.53
C CYS A 337 -20.36 22.43 -47.47
N HIS A 338 -19.47 22.71 -46.51
CA HIS A 338 -18.27 21.91 -46.27
C HIS A 338 -18.12 21.60 -44.78
N LEU A 339 -17.69 20.38 -44.46
CA LEU A 339 -17.35 19.99 -43.10
C LEU A 339 -15.90 20.38 -42.82
N PRO A 340 -15.61 21.32 -41.90
CA PRO A 340 -14.24 21.75 -41.64
C PRO A 340 -13.41 20.60 -41.05
N ARG A 341 -12.09 20.62 -41.30
CA ARG A 341 -11.17 19.63 -40.72
C ARG A 341 -11.25 19.70 -39.19
N GLY A 342 -11.50 18.54 -38.56
CA GLY A 342 -11.65 18.45 -37.11
C GLY A 342 -13.04 18.86 -36.60
N ALA A 343 -14.04 19.01 -37.48
CA ALA A 343 -15.42 19.17 -37.04
C ALA A 343 -15.82 17.99 -36.15
N CYS A 344 -16.40 18.33 -34.99
CA CYS A 344 -16.94 17.38 -34.03
C CYS A 344 -18.49 17.33 -34.02
N ALA A 345 -19.15 17.88 -35.03
CA ALA A 345 -20.59 17.78 -35.18
C ALA A 345 -20.98 17.99 -36.64
N ALA A 346 -22.07 17.34 -37.07
CA ALA A 346 -22.70 17.58 -38.36
C ALA A 346 -24.20 17.28 -38.27
N THR A 347 -24.99 17.96 -39.10
CA THR A 347 -26.44 17.72 -39.21
C THR A 347 -26.70 16.78 -40.39
N LEU A 348 -27.48 15.73 -40.15
CA LEU A 348 -27.84 14.71 -41.14
C LEU A 348 -29.32 14.82 -41.49
N VAL A 349 -29.67 14.44 -42.72
CA VAL A 349 -31.06 14.33 -43.15
C VAL A 349 -31.63 13.04 -42.57
N ASP A 350 -32.71 13.16 -41.79
CA ASP A 350 -33.42 12.00 -41.26
C ASP A 350 -34.27 11.36 -42.36
N GLY A 351 -33.85 10.16 -42.80
CA GLY A 351 -34.55 9.34 -43.78
C GLY A 351 -35.52 8.31 -43.16
N SER A 352 -35.69 8.30 -41.83
CA SER A 352 -36.43 7.24 -41.13
C SER A 352 -37.96 7.33 -41.24
N GLY A 353 -38.51 8.47 -41.69
CA GLY A 353 -39.92 8.58 -42.11
C GLY A 353 -40.98 8.58 -41.00
N ALA A 354 -40.62 8.86 -39.74
CA ALA A 354 -41.51 8.98 -38.55
C ALA A 354 -41.77 7.69 -37.72
N GLY A 355 -40.71 6.95 -37.35
CA GLY A 355 -40.73 5.84 -36.39
C GLY A 355 -39.38 5.66 -35.65
N PRO A 356 -39.26 4.72 -34.68
CA PRO A 356 -38.16 4.64 -33.69
C PRO A 356 -36.83 4.10 -34.26
N GLY A 357 -36.43 4.56 -35.44
CA GLY A 357 -35.22 4.17 -36.13
C GLY A 357 -34.20 5.30 -36.21
N GLY A 358 -34.11 6.20 -35.23
CA GLY A 358 -33.06 7.24 -35.23
C GLY A 358 -31.65 6.65 -35.12
N LEU A 359 -30.63 7.43 -35.47
CA LEU A 359 -29.26 7.15 -35.03
C LEU A 359 -29.19 7.36 -33.51
N ALA A 360 -28.58 6.41 -32.79
CA ALA A 360 -28.40 6.49 -31.36
C ALA A 360 -26.91 6.69 -31.01
N PRO A 361 -26.59 7.23 -29.82
CA PRO A 361 -25.23 7.21 -29.30
C PRO A 361 -24.66 5.78 -29.32
N GLY A 362 -23.49 5.59 -29.94
CA GLY A 362 -22.88 4.29 -30.16
C GLY A 362 -23.05 3.72 -31.57
N ASP A 363 -23.93 4.31 -32.41
CA ASP A 363 -23.96 4.00 -33.84
C ASP A 363 -22.71 4.59 -34.54
N PHE A 364 -22.13 3.82 -35.46
CA PHE A 364 -20.97 4.24 -36.24
C PHE A 364 -21.40 4.81 -37.60
N LEU A 365 -20.80 5.93 -37.99
CA LEU A 365 -21.00 6.55 -39.30
C LEU A 365 -19.72 6.48 -40.12
N ILE A 366 -19.84 6.03 -41.36
CA ILE A 366 -18.73 5.99 -42.32
C ILE A 366 -18.93 7.15 -43.28
N LEU A 367 -17.95 8.06 -43.32
CA LEU A 367 -17.96 9.19 -44.25
C LEU A 367 -17.16 8.79 -45.49
N LEU A 368 -17.88 8.67 -46.61
CA LEU A 368 -17.32 8.30 -47.90
C LEU A 368 -17.30 9.52 -48.81
N GLU A 369 -16.10 9.89 -49.28
CA GLU A 369 -15.97 10.85 -50.36
C GLU A 369 -16.31 10.16 -51.68
N THR A 370 -17.49 10.48 -52.23
CA THR A 370 -17.97 9.90 -53.50
C THR A 370 -17.48 10.67 -54.72
N ARG A 371 -17.12 11.95 -54.56
CA ARG A 371 -16.63 12.84 -55.61
C ARG A 371 -15.49 13.72 -55.11
N SER A 372 -14.48 13.89 -55.97
CA SER A 372 -13.36 14.78 -55.69
C SER A 372 -13.81 16.25 -55.62
N PRO A 373 -13.42 17.02 -54.59
CA PRO A 373 -13.74 18.45 -54.50
C PRO A 373 -13.05 19.27 -55.60
N THR A 374 -11.91 18.81 -56.12
CA THR A 374 -11.13 19.55 -57.12
C THR A 374 -11.51 19.19 -58.56
N THR A 375 -11.88 17.93 -58.82
CA THR A 375 -12.11 17.45 -60.19
C THR A 375 -13.56 17.07 -60.47
N ALA A 376 -14.44 17.05 -59.46
CA ALA A 376 -15.84 16.62 -59.53
C ALA A 376 -16.07 15.22 -60.12
N ARG A 377 -15.01 14.44 -60.34
CA ARG A 377 -15.07 13.08 -60.85
C ARG A 377 -15.44 12.12 -59.73
N ALA A 378 -16.25 11.13 -60.06
CA ALA A 378 -16.46 9.98 -59.20
C ALA A 378 -15.12 9.28 -58.96
N GLN A 379 -14.75 9.10 -57.70
CA GLN A 379 -13.55 8.37 -57.32
C GLN A 379 -13.95 7.02 -56.71
N THR A 380 -13.02 6.07 -56.76
CA THR A 380 -13.15 4.86 -55.92
C THR A 380 -13.09 5.33 -54.47
N PRO A 381 -14.13 5.10 -53.66
CA PRO A 381 -14.22 5.67 -52.33
C PRO A 381 -13.05 5.19 -51.46
N ALA A 382 -12.30 6.14 -50.90
CA ALA A 382 -11.34 5.87 -49.83
C ALA A 382 -12.10 6.07 -48.50
N PRO A 383 -12.43 5.01 -47.75
CA PRO A 383 -13.21 5.15 -46.53
C PRO A 383 -12.38 5.83 -45.44
N SER A 384 -12.94 6.86 -44.81
CA SER A 384 -12.46 7.38 -43.53
C SER A 384 -13.50 7.04 -42.46
N ILE A 385 -13.09 6.32 -41.41
CA ILE A 385 -13.97 5.94 -40.31
C ILE A 385 -13.78 6.98 -39.20
N ALA A 386 -14.84 7.72 -38.89
CA ALA A 386 -14.90 8.62 -37.74
C ALA A 386 -15.65 7.91 -36.61
N THR A 387 -14.98 7.73 -35.47
CA THR A 387 -15.64 7.24 -34.25
C THR A 387 -16.19 8.45 -33.49
N TRP A 388 -17.50 8.48 -33.32
CA TRP A 388 -18.19 9.55 -32.59
C TRP A 388 -18.57 9.02 -31.20
N CYS A 389 -17.79 9.37 -30.18
CA CYS A 389 -18.28 9.30 -28.80
C CYS A 389 -19.06 10.57 -28.51
N ALA A 390 -20.36 10.43 -28.24
CA ALA A 390 -21.15 11.51 -27.66
C ALA A 390 -20.79 11.71 -26.18
#